data_AF-A0A3Q2VMH1-F1
#
_entry.id   AF-A0A3Q2VMH1-F1
#
_cell.length_a   1.000
_cell.length_b   1.000
_cell.length_c   1.000
_cell.angle_alpha   90.00
_cell.angle_beta   90.00
_cell.angle_gamma   90.00
#
_symmetry.space_group_name_H-M   'P 1'
#
loop_
_entity.id
_entity.type
_entity.pdbx_description
1 polymer ?
#
loop_
_entity_poly.entity_id
_entity_poly.type
_entity_poly.pdbx_seq_one_letter_code
_entity_poly.pdbx_strand_id
1 'polypeptide(L)'
;MANQLSQSLPEQTFQYQNSLPPLPVPSLQSSLSKYLDAVRPFASEKDFKATKETVRKFQAGVGQELHKKLLQRAKTKKNWLEEWWLDTAYLELRIPSQLNVNFGGPAPYLEHCWPPAEGTYLQRASIITWHTLQYWNLLRTERLAPQKAGKTPLDMDQFRMLFCTCKVPGVKKDTIRNYFKTEREGPCPSHLVVMCRGRIFTFDALCDGEILTPPEILR
;
A
#
# COMPACT_ATOMS: atom_id res chain seq x y z
N MET A 1 19.54 33.42 30.67
CA MET A 1 19.23 31.99 30.45
C MET A 1 18.47 31.88 29.14
N ALA A 2 19.17 31.62 28.04
CA ALA A 2 18.56 31.48 26.73
C ALA A 2 18.19 30.01 26.51
N ASN A 3 16.89 29.75 26.26
CA ASN A 3 16.35 28.45 25.92
C ASN A 3 17.07 27.90 24.68
N GLN A 4 17.97 26.93 24.87
CA GLN A 4 18.36 26.00 23.82
C GLN A 4 17.14 25.10 23.53
N LEU A 5 16.27 25.55 22.63
CA LEU A 5 15.37 24.65 21.92
C LEU A 5 16.26 23.63 21.21
N SER A 6 16.38 22.43 21.78
CA SER A 6 16.96 21.29 21.09
C SER A 6 16.12 21.04 19.84
N GLN A 7 16.53 21.59 18.70
CA GLN A 7 15.93 21.25 17.42
C GLN A 7 16.19 19.76 17.21
N SER A 8 15.19 18.94 17.50
CA SER A 8 15.23 17.52 17.16
C SER A 8 15.45 17.44 15.65
N LEU A 9 16.42 16.63 15.23
CA LEU A 9 16.64 16.36 13.81
C LEU A 9 15.32 15.94 13.13
N PRO A 10 15.05 16.37 11.88
CA PRO A 10 13.85 15.96 11.17
C PRO A 10 13.74 14.45 11.10
N GLU A 11 12.55 13.93 11.40
CA GLU A 11 12.24 12.50 11.30
C GLU A 11 12.31 12.04 9.84
N GLN A 12 12.95 10.90 9.59
CA GLN A 12 12.99 10.30 8.25
C GLN A 12 11.81 9.36 8.02
N THR A 13 11.29 9.32 6.80
CA THR A 13 10.10 8.56 6.41
C THR A 13 10.09 7.12 6.93
N PHE A 14 11.19 6.38 6.78
CA PHE A 14 11.25 4.95 7.11
C PHE A 14 11.97 4.64 8.44
N GLN A 15 12.27 5.65 9.26
CA GLN A 15 13.13 5.46 10.44
C GLN A 15 12.58 4.48 11.49
N TYR A 16 11.25 4.29 11.53
CA TYR A 16 10.59 3.43 12.51
C TYR A 16 10.34 1.99 12.05
N GLN A 17 10.59 1.66 10.77
CA GLN A 17 10.26 0.34 10.20
C GLN A 17 10.86 -0.84 10.99
N ASN A 18 12.03 -0.66 11.59
CA ASN A 18 12.69 -1.69 12.38
C ASN A 18 12.16 -1.82 13.82
N SER A 19 11.43 -0.81 14.31
CA SER A 19 10.89 -0.75 15.67
C SER A 19 9.41 -1.16 15.74
N LEU A 20 8.76 -1.40 14.60
CA LEU A 20 7.36 -1.82 14.55
C LEU A 20 7.19 -3.22 15.17
N PRO A 21 6.14 -3.45 15.97
CA PRO A 21 5.86 -4.76 16.51
C PRO A 21 5.46 -5.74 15.40
N PRO A 22 5.80 -7.04 15.53
CA PRO A 22 5.34 -8.03 14.58
C PRO A 22 3.81 -8.18 14.61
N LEU A 23 3.22 -8.60 13.49
CA LEU A 23 1.78 -8.85 13.42
C LEU A 23 1.42 -10.00 14.39
N PRO A 24 0.55 -9.77 15.40
CA PRO A 24 0.20 -10.81 16.35
C PRO A 24 -0.64 -11.92 15.71
N VAL A 25 -0.65 -13.08 16.35
CA VAL A 25 -1.61 -14.16 16.06
C VAL A 25 -2.67 -14.15 17.17
N PRO A 26 -3.94 -13.81 16.87
CA PRO A 26 -5.02 -13.86 17.86
C PRO A 26 -5.24 -15.27 18.40
N SER A 27 -5.78 -15.43 19.61
CA SER A 27 -6.09 -16.77 20.13
C SER A 27 -7.18 -17.45 19.30
N LEU A 28 -7.03 -18.75 19.06
CA LEU A 28 -8.00 -19.56 18.31
C LEU A 28 -9.42 -19.40 18.89
N GLN A 29 -9.57 -19.49 20.21
CA GLN A 29 -10.86 -19.34 20.88
C GLN A 29 -11.49 -17.96 20.64
N SER A 30 -10.72 -16.87 20.74
CA SER A 30 -11.25 -15.52 20.53
C SER A 30 -11.71 -15.33 19.08
N SER A 31 -10.92 -15.79 18.11
CA SER A 31 -11.28 -15.75 16.69
C SER A 31 -12.56 -16.53 16.39
N LEU A 32 -12.69 -17.76 16.92
CA LEU A 32 -13.87 -18.60 16.70
C LEU A 32 -15.13 -18.03 17.37
N SER A 33 -15.01 -17.43 18.55
CA SER A 33 -16.13 -16.75 19.21
C SER A 33 -16.64 -15.58 18.36
N LYS A 34 -15.73 -14.70 17.92
CA LYS A 34 -16.07 -13.55 17.06
C LYS A 34 -16.65 -13.99 15.72
N TYR A 35 -16.17 -15.09 15.16
CA TYR A 35 -16.75 -15.70 13.95
C TYR A 35 -18.21 -16.11 14.18
N LEU A 36 -18.52 -16.82 15.27
CA LEU A 36 -19.89 -17.21 15.59
C LEU A 36 -20.81 -16.00 15.77
N ASP A 37 -20.33 -14.94 16.42
CA ASP A 37 -21.10 -13.69 16.56
C ASP A 37 -21.36 -13.03 15.21
N ALA A 38 -20.36 -13.02 14.31
CA ALA A 38 -20.46 -12.39 13.00
C ALA A 38 -21.40 -13.14 12.03
N VAL A 39 -21.48 -14.47 12.10
CA VAL A 39 -22.35 -15.25 11.20
C VAL A 39 -23.79 -15.33 11.67
N ARG A 40 -24.05 -15.11 12.97
CA ARG A 40 -25.37 -15.26 13.57
C ARG A 40 -26.48 -14.46 12.87
N PRO A 41 -26.30 -13.19 12.46
CA PRO A 41 -27.36 -12.42 11.81
C PRO A 41 -27.83 -12.99 10.46
N PHE A 42 -27.05 -13.87 9.83
CA PHE A 42 -27.31 -14.40 8.50
C PHE A 42 -27.77 -15.87 8.51
N ALA A 43 -27.72 -16.52 9.66
CA ALA A 43 -27.98 -17.95 9.80
C ALA A 43 -29.39 -18.22 10.35
N SER A 44 -30.08 -19.21 9.79
CA SER A 44 -31.24 -19.80 10.46
C SER A 44 -30.82 -20.48 11.77
N GLU A 45 -31.76 -20.69 12.70
CA GLU A 45 -31.43 -21.37 13.97
C GLU A 45 -30.82 -22.77 13.74
N LYS A 46 -31.34 -23.49 12.74
CA LYS A 46 -30.82 -24.80 12.31
C LYS A 46 -29.37 -24.70 11.84
N ASP A 47 -29.07 -23.76 10.95
CA ASP A 47 -27.74 -23.58 10.38
C ASP A 47 -26.74 -23.05 11.41
N PHE A 48 -27.18 -22.16 12.29
CA PHE A 48 -26.35 -21.65 13.38
C PHE A 48 -25.98 -22.75 14.38
N LYS A 49 -26.92 -23.64 14.72
CA LYS A 49 -26.65 -24.82 15.56
C LYS A 49 -25.63 -25.76 14.90
N ALA A 50 -25.77 -26.02 13.60
CA ALA A 50 -24.80 -26.81 12.83
C ALA A 50 -23.42 -26.14 12.78
N THR A 51 -23.37 -24.81 12.64
CA THR A 51 -22.14 -24.02 12.63
C THR A 51 -21.43 -24.07 13.99
N LYS A 52 -22.18 -23.90 15.09
CA LYS A 52 -21.65 -24.05 16.46
C LYS A 52 -21.01 -25.41 16.68
N GLU A 53 -21.66 -26.50 16.25
CA GLU A 53 -21.08 -27.84 16.39
C GLU A 53 -19.82 -28.01 15.54
N THR A 54 -19.81 -27.46 14.32
CA THR A 54 -18.61 -27.46 13.46
C THR A 54 -17.46 -26.71 14.10
N VAL A 55 -17.70 -25.51 14.64
CA VAL A 55 -16.71 -24.70 15.35
C VAL A 55 -16.18 -25.44 16.58
N ARG A 56 -17.06 -26.10 17.36
CA ARG A 56 -16.67 -26.90 18.52
C ARG A 56 -15.74 -28.04 18.13
N LYS A 57 -16.08 -28.81 17.10
CA LYS A 57 -15.25 -29.90 16.57
C LYS A 57 -13.92 -29.40 16.03
N PHE A 58 -13.92 -28.27 15.31
CA PHE A 58 -12.70 -27.66 14.80
C PHE A 58 -11.78 -27.21 15.94
N GLN A 59 -12.33 -26.51 16.94
CA GLN A 59 -11.58 -26.03 18.10
C GLN A 59 -11.00 -27.17 18.95
N ALA A 60 -11.71 -28.28 19.08
CA ALA A 60 -11.24 -29.45 19.85
C ALA A 60 -10.37 -30.42 19.02
N GLY A 61 -10.27 -30.22 17.71
CA GLY A 61 -9.58 -31.12 16.79
C GLY A 61 -8.55 -30.39 15.93
N VAL A 62 -8.69 -30.54 14.61
CA VAL A 62 -7.69 -30.07 13.62
C VAL A 62 -7.35 -28.58 13.73
N GLY A 63 -8.26 -27.75 14.24
CA GLY A 63 -8.02 -26.32 14.43
C GLY A 63 -6.85 -26.02 15.37
N GLN A 64 -6.62 -26.84 16.41
CA GLN A 64 -5.47 -26.69 17.31
C GLN A 64 -4.15 -26.92 16.57
N GLU A 65 -4.08 -27.97 15.76
CA GLU A 65 -2.88 -28.32 14.99
C GLU A 65 -2.55 -27.25 13.95
N LEU A 66 -3.57 -26.76 13.24
CA LEU A 66 -3.42 -25.66 12.28
C LEU A 66 -2.98 -24.36 12.97
N HIS A 67 -3.58 -24.03 14.11
CA HIS A 67 -3.21 -22.85 14.88
C HIS A 67 -1.78 -22.93 15.42
N LYS A 68 -1.34 -24.11 15.89
CA LYS A 68 0.04 -24.34 16.32
C LYS A 68 1.03 -24.15 15.18
N LYS A 69 0.70 -24.62 13.97
CA LYS A 69 1.51 -24.38 12.76
C LYS A 69 1.56 -22.88 12.41
N LEU A 70 0.45 -22.16 12.54
CA LEU A 70 0.40 -20.72 12.34
C LEU A 70 1.29 -19.96 13.34
N LEU A 71 1.22 -20.31 14.62
CA LEU A 71 2.10 -19.74 15.66
C LEU A 71 3.56 -20.01 15.34
N GLN A 72 3.90 -21.21 14.87
CA GLN A 72 5.26 -21.55 14.48
C GLN A 72 5.74 -20.73 13.27
N ARG A 73 4.88 -20.49 12.27
CA ARG A 73 5.18 -19.58 11.14
C ARG A 73 5.47 -18.16 11.65
N ALA A 74 4.64 -17.65 12.56
CA ALA A 74 4.76 -16.29 13.07
C ALA A 74 6.06 -16.03 13.86
N LYS A 75 6.67 -17.05 14.47
CA LYS A 75 7.98 -16.91 15.14
C LYS A 75 9.12 -16.53 14.19
N THR A 76 8.98 -16.81 12.89
CA THR A 76 10.05 -16.63 11.89
C THR A 76 9.82 -15.43 10.98
N LYS A 77 8.75 -14.64 11.19
CA LYS A 77 8.35 -13.54 10.30
C LYS A 77 7.91 -12.33 11.11
N LYS A 78 8.29 -11.11 10.67
CA LYS A 78 7.74 -9.86 11.23
C LYS A 78 6.23 -9.75 10.94
N ASN A 79 5.82 -10.13 9.74
CA ASN A 79 4.42 -10.24 9.35
C ASN A 79 4.17 -11.63 8.77
N TRP A 80 3.42 -12.47 9.48
CA TRP A 80 3.17 -13.84 9.05
C TRP A 80 2.16 -13.93 7.89
N LEU A 81 1.37 -12.88 7.68
CA LEU A 81 0.24 -12.82 6.77
C LEU A 81 0.59 -12.13 5.43
N GLU A 82 1.52 -11.19 5.42
CA GLU A 82 1.89 -10.35 4.27
C GLU A 82 1.93 -11.10 2.92
N GLU A 83 2.79 -12.11 2.82
CA GLU A 83 2.97 -12.93 1.61
C GLU A 83 1.68 -13.66 1.21
N TRP A 84 0.98 -14.27 2.17
CA TRP A 84 -0.26 -15.00 1.90
C TRP A 84 -1.39 -14.08 1.47
N TRP A 85 -1.52 -12.92 2.11
CA TRP A 85 -2.52 -11.93 1.74
C TRP A 85 -2.27 -11.42 0.32
N LEU A 86 -1.04 -11.02 0.01
CA LEU A 86 -0.69 -10.53 -1.33
C LEU A 86 -0.98 -11.57 -2.41
N ASP A 87 -0.54 -12.82 -2.20
CA ASP A 87 -0.75 -13.90 -3.15
C ASP A 87 -2.23 -14.21 -3.33
N THR A 88 -2.92 -14.58 -2.25
CA THR A 88 -4.30 -15.11 -2.32
C THR A 88 -5.34 -14.05 -2.64
N ALA A 89 -5.19 -12.81 -2.14
CA ALA A 89 -6.17 -11.76 -2.33
C ALA A 89 -5.96 -10.97 -3.62
N TYR A 90 -4.79 -11.05 -4.26
CA TYR A 90 -4.47 -10.26 -5.45
C TYR A 90 -3.77 -11.05 -6.55
N LEU A 91 -2.60 -11.64 -6.26
CA LEU A 91 -1.72 -12.14 -7.32
C LEU A 91 -2.14 -13.49 -7.90
N GLU A 92 -2.95 -14.27 -7.20
CA GLU A 92 -3.49 -15.54 -7.69
C GLU A 92 -4.89 -15.39 -8.31
N LEU A 93 -5.58 -14.27 -8.06
CA LEU A 93 -6.87 -13.98 -8.69
C LEU A 93 -6.71 -13.87 -10.21
N ARG A 94 -7.54 -14.60 -10.96
CA ARG A 94 -7.49 -14.65 -12.43
C ARG A 94 -8.56 -13.82 -13.13
N ILE A 95 -9.45 -13.18 -12.37
CA ILE A 95 -10.42 -12.23 -12.92
C ILE A 95 -9.71 -10.98 -13.44
N PRO A 96 -10.25 -10.26 -14.46
CA PRO A 96 -9.66 -9.03 -14.95
C PRO A 96 -9.51 -7.99 -13.83
N SER A 97 -8.28 -7.81 -13.33
CA SER A 97 -8.06 -7.04 -12.09
C SER A 97 -8.25 -5.54 -12.27
N GLN A 98 -8.06 -5.02 -13.50
CA GLN A 98 -8.19 -3.58 -13.78
C GLN A 98 -9.57 -3.04 -13.41
N LEU A 99 -10.64 -3.81 -13.68
CA LEU A 99 -12.00 -3.40 -13.34
C LEU A 99 -12.43 -3.89 -11.94
N ASN A 100 -12.11 -5.14 -11.62
CA ASN A 100 -12.72 -5.82 -10.47
C ASN A 100 -11.93 -5.65 -9.16
N VAL A 101 -10.71 -5.11 -9.22
CA VAL A 101 -9.80 -5.06 -8.06
C VAL A 101 -9.15 -3.69 -7.89
N ASN A 102 -8.80 -2.99 -8.97
CA ASN A 102 -8.21 -1.66 -8.84
C ASN A 102 -9.21 -0.67 -8.22
N PHE A 103 -8.70 0.20 -7.35
CA PHE A 103 -9.45 1.32 -6.82
C PHE A 103 -9.12 2.57 -7.64
N GLY A 104 -10.11 3.45 -7.81
CA GLY A 104 -9.95 4.76 -8.42
C GLY A 104 -10.62 5.82 -7.56
N GLY A 105 -10.10 7.04 -7.60
CA GLY A 105 -10.67 8.17 -6.89
C GLY A 105 -10.51 9.45 -7.72
N PRO A 106 -11.55 10.28 -7.86
CA PRO A 106 -11.42 11.57 -8.52
C PRO A 106 -10.49 12.48 -7.68
N ALA A 107 -9.69 13.29 -8.37
CA ALA A 107 -8.89 14.29 -7.67
C ALA A 107 -9.78 15.43 -7.14
N PRO A 108 -9.60 15.91 -5.90
CA PRO A 108 -10.53 16.84 -5.24
C PRO A 108 -10.33 18.31 -5.68
N TYR A 109 -9.88 18.55 -6.92
CA TYR A 109 -9.61 19.89 -7.44
C TYR A 109 -10.82 20.52 -8.16
N LEU A 110 -11.78 19.68 -8.56
CA LEU A 110 -12.93 20.07 -9.39
C LEU A 110 -13.87 21.05 -8.68
N GLU A 111 -13.95 20.96 -7.36
CA GLU A 111 -14.85 21.78 -6.52
C GLU A 111 -14.23 23.14 -6.15
N HIS A 112 -12.98 23.38 -6.55
CA HIS A 112 -12.22 24.56 -6.12
C HIS A 112 -11.49 25.20 -7.30
N CYS A 113 -10.22 24.87 -7.47
CA CYS A 113 -9.32 25.59 -8.36
C CYS A 113 -9.46 25.19 -9.83
N TRP A 114 -9.96 23.99 -10.14
CA TRP A 114 -10.01 23.46 -11.51
C TRP A 114 -11.38 22.87 -11.86
N PRO A 115 -12.44 23.70 -11.96
CA PRO A 115 -13.72 23.24 -12.47
C PRO A 115 -13.60 22.68 -13.89
N PRO A 116 -14.55 21.85 -14.36
CA PRO A 116 -14.55 21.32 -15.72
C PRO A 116 -14.40 22.44 -16.76
N ALA A 117 -13.40 22.34 -17.64
CA ALA A 117 -13.13 23.33 -18.66
C ALA A 117 -12.37 22.71 -19.85
N GLU A 118 -12.88 22.93 -21.06
CA GLU A 118 -12.25 22.48 -22.30
C GLU A 118 -10.90 23.16 -22.55
N GLY A 119 -9.99 22.48 -23.25
CA GLY A 119 -8.68 23.02 -23.63
C GLY A 119 -7.67 23.20 -22.48
N THR A 120 -8.04 22.90 -21.23
CA THR A 120 -7.15 23.08 -20.06
C THR A 120 -6.35 21.83 -19.69
N TYR A 121 -6.61 20.70 -20.35
CA TYR A 121 -6.11 19.40 -19.92
C TYR A 121 -4.58 19.29 -19.94
N LEU A 122 -3.88 19.81 -20.96
CA LEU A 122 -2.42 19.76 -21.01
C LEU A 122 -1.76 20.61 -19.92
N GLN A 123 -2.25 21.84 -19.72
CA GLN A 123 -1.75 22.76 -18.70
C GLN A 123 -1.96 22.18 -17.29
N ARG A 124 -3.14 21.61 -17.02
CA ARG A 124 -3.43 20.96 -15.73
C ARG A 124 -2.60 19.69 -15.56
N ALA A 125 -2.44 18.88 -16.60
CA ALA A 125 -1.63 17.66 -16.56
C ALA A 125 -0.16 17.98 -16.26
N SER A 126 0.42 19.05 -16.82
CA SER A 126 1.80 19.42 -16.52
C SER A 126 1.99 19.84 -15.06
N ILE A 127 1.04 20.58 -14.50
CA ILE A 127 1.05 20.96 -13.07
C ILE A 127 0.84 19.75 -12.16
N ILE A 128 -0.11 18.85 -12.47
CA ILE A 128 -0.34 17.62 -11.68
C ILE A 128 0.92 16.76 -11.70
N THR A 129 1.51 16.55 -12.87
CA THR A 129 2.73 15.76 -13.04
C THR A 129 3.86 16.33 -12.21
N TRP A 130 4.06 17.65 -12.23
CA TRP A 130 5.05 18.32 -11.40
C TRP A 130 4.82 18.07 -9.91
N HIS A 131 3.60 18.26 -9.39
CA HIS A 131 3.30 18.00 -7.97
C HIS A 131 3.49 16.52 -7.59
N THR A 132 3.15 15.59 -8.49
CA THR A 132 3.39 14.16 -8.30
C THR A 132 4.88 13.84 -8.20
N LEU A 133 5.71 14.46 -9.04
CA LEU A 133 7.17 14.32 -9.00
C LEU A 133 7.77 14.94 -7.72
N GLN A 134 7.21 16.06 -7.24
CA GLN A 134 7.62 16.61 -5.94
C GLN A 134 7.33 15.63 -4.80
N TYR A 135 6.21 14.92 -4.85
CA TYR A 135 5.89 13.88 -3.88
C TYR A 135 6.83 12.67 -3.99
N TRP A 136 7.16 12.24 -5.21
CA TRP A 136 8.20 11.23 -5.46
C TRP A 136 9.54 11.64 -4.83
N ASN A 137 9.96 12.89 -5.00
CA ASN A 137 11.19 13.40 -4.42
C ASN A 137 11.14 13.46 -2.88
N LEU A 138 10.00 13.83 -2.28
CA LEU A 138 9.80 13.77 -0.83
C LEU A 138 10.00 12.35 -0.29
N LEU A 139 9.49 11.33 -0.98
CA LEU A 139 9.73 9.94 -0.60
C LEU A 139 11.18 9.52 -0.82
N ARG A 140 11.76 9.85 -1.98
CA ARG A 140 13.14 9.47 -2.34
C ARG A 140 14.16 10.02 -1.34
N THR A 141 13.96 11.26 -0.91
CA THR A 141 14.80 11.96 0.08
C THR A 141 14.40 11.68 1.54
N GLU A 142 13.43 10.79 1.76
CA GLU A 142 12.90 10.42 3.09
C GLU A 142 12.42 11.62 3.93
N ARG A 143 11.92 12.68 3.28
CA ARG A 143 11.38 13.89 3.90
C ARG A 143 9.87 13.84 4.14
N LEU A 144 9.19 12.80 3.66
CA LEU A 144 7.79 12.60 4.02
C LEU A 144 7.72 12.23 5.51
N ALA A 145 6.93 12.98 6.29
CA ALA A 145 6.80 12.73 7.72
C ALA A 145 6.23 11.31 7.98
N PRO A 146 6.81 10.55 8.93
CA PRO A 146 6.24 9.26 9.35
C PRO A 146 4.80 9.42 9.86
N GLN A 147 3.92 8.53 9.42
CA GLN A 147 2.55 8.52 9.90
C GLN A 147 2.47 7.99 11.34
N LYS A 148 1.59 8.58 12.14
CA LYS A 148 1.40 8.24 13.56
C LYS A 148 -0.08 8.21 13.93
N ALA A 149 -0.47 7.23 14.74
CA ALA A 149 -1.74 7.23 15.46
C ALA A 149 -1.48 7.78 16.88
N GLY A 150 -1.77 9.08 17.08
CA GLY A 150 -1.31 9.80 18.27
C GLY A 150 0.22 9.88 18.28
N LYS A 151 0.87 9.22 19.25
CA LYS A 151 2.34 9.14 19.33
C LYS A 151 2.93 7.86 18.75
N THR A 152 2.09 6.89 18.37
CA THR A 152 2.53 5.58 17.92
C THR A 152 2.84 5.61 16.41
N PRO A 153 4.07 5.33 15.97
CA PRO A 153 4.41 5.21 14.56
C PRO A 153 3.59 4.11 13.85
N LEU A 154 3.23 4.37 12.61
CA LEU A 154 2.60 3.41 11.71
C LEU A 154 3.61 2.92 10.67
N ASP A 155 3.29 1.80 10.04
CA ASP A 155 4.07 1.26 8.92
C ASP A 155 4.04 2.21 7.72
N MET A 156 5.21 2.44 7.14
CA MET A 156 5.39 3.29 5.96
C MET A 156 5.78 2.48 4.71
N ASP A 157 5.83 1.14 4.77
CA ASP A 157 6.36 0.32 3.67
C ASP A 157 5.54 0.45 2.37
N GLN A 158 4.23 0.63 2.50
CA GLN A 158 3.33 0.84 1.35
C GLN A 158 3.72 2.05 0.48
N PHE A 159 4.37 3.07 1.05
CA PHE A 159 4.84 4.22 0.27
C PHE A 159 5.92 3.85 -0.75
N ARG A 160 6.66 2.74 -0.52
CA ARG A 160 7.62 2.22 -1.49
C ARG A 160 6.96 1.67 -2.75
N MET A 161 5.66 1.40 -2.72
CA MET A 161 4.90 0.79 -3.82
C MET A 161 4.20 1.83 -4.71
N LEU A 162 4.28 3.12 -4.35
CA LEU A 162 3.57 4.19 -5.08
C LEU A 162 4.23 4.51 -6.43
N PHE A 163 5.56 4.56 -6.46
CA PHE A 163 6.33 4.92 -7.65
C PHE A 163 7.13 3.73 -8.15
N CYS A 164 7.46 3.75 -9.44
CA CYS A 164 8.34 2.77 -10.08
C CYS A 164 7.96 1.31 -9.78
N THR A 165 6.67 1.05 -9.59
CA THR A 165 6.14 -0.25 -9.20
C THR A 165 5.07 -0.67 -10.19
N CYS A 166 5.18 -1.89 -10.71
CA CYS A 166 4.25 -2.42 -11.69
C CYS A 166 3.97 -3.90 -11.44
N LYS A 167 2.72 -4.32 -11.68
CA LYS A 167 2.35 -5.73 -11.66
C LYS A 167 2.66 -6.36 -13.03
N VAL A 168 3.28 -7.53 -13.02
CA VAL A 168 3.58 -8.33 -14.22
C VAL A 168 2.69 -9.58 -14.21
N PRO A 169 1.89 -9.82 -15.26
CA PRO A 169 1.01 -10.98 -15.32
C PRO A 169 1.83 -12.27 -15.41
N GLY A 170 1.36 -13.31 -14.73
CA GLY A 170 1.89 -14.67 -14.87
C GLY A 170 0.78 -15.67 -15.12
N VAL A 171 1.12 -16.86 -15.61
CA VAL A 171 0.12 -17.88 -16.00
C VAL A 171 -0.75 -18.30 -14.82
N LYS A 172 -0.13 -18.57 -13.67
CA LYS A 172 -0.83 -19.00 -12.44
C LYS A 172 -0.88 -17.92 -11.37
N LYS A 173 0.17 -17.10 -11.31
CA LYS A 173 0.34 -16.06 -10.30
C LYS A 173 1.07 -14.87 -10.92
N ASP A 174 0.54 -13.68 -10.70
CA ASP A 174 1.17 -12.42 -11.09
C ASP A 174 2.36 -12.12 -10.16
N THR A 175 3.16 -11.12 -10.49
CA THR A 175 4.26 -10.65 -9.62
C THR A 175 4.26 -9.13 -9.53
N ILE A 176 4.71 -8.58 -8.40
CA ILE A 176 4.98 -7.15 -8.27
C ILE A 176 6.46 -6.91 -8.55
N ARG A 177 6.75 -5.95 -9.42
CA ARG A 177 8.10 -5.43 -9.65
C ARG A 177 8.18 -4.03 -9.08
N ASN A 178 8.91 -3.86 -7.98
CA ASN A 178 9.20 -2.57 -7.39
C ASN A 178 10.66 -2.19 -7.68
N TYR A 179 10.85 -1.02 -8.28
CA TYR A 179 12.16 -0.45 -8.60
C TYR A 179 12.43 0.86 -7.84
N PHE A 180 11.51 1.32 -7.00
CA PHE A 180 11.70 2.49 -6.17
C PHE A 180 12.80 2.25 -5.14
N LYS A 181 13.65 3.27 -4.95
CA LYS A 181 14.72 3.30 -3.96
C LYS A 181 14.85 4.71 -3.40
N THR A 182 15.10 4.82 -2.10
CA THR A 182 15.51 6.11 -1.51
C THR A 182 16.91 6.47 -1.98
N GLU A 183 17.33 7.74 -1.80
CA GLU A 183 18.68 8.18 -2.16
C GLU A 183 19.76 7.35 -1.47
N ARG A 184 19.48 6.88 -0.25
CA ARG A 184 20.40 6.04 0.54
C ARG A 184 20.51 4.62 0.00
N GLU A 185 19.49 4.15 -0.69
CA GLU A 185 19.41 2.80 -1.25
C GLU A 185 19.95 2.72 -2.68
N GLY A 186 20.06 3.87 -3.36
CA GLY A 186 20.74 4.02 -4.64
C GLY A 186 19.88 4.64 -5.74
N PRO A 187 20.18 4.33 -7.02
CA PRO A 187 19.48 4.94 -8.15
C PRO A 187 18.02 4.45 -8.24
N CYS A 188 17.12 5.37 -8.58
CA CYS A 188 15.69 5.13 -8.79
C CYS A 188 15.32 5.62 -10.19
N PRO A 189 14.48 4.89 -10.97
CA PRO A 189 13.97 5.40 -12.23
C PRO A 189 13.27 6.75 -12.05
N SER A 190 13.51 7.66 -13.00
CA SER A 190 12.95 9.03 -13.00
C SER A 190 12.17 9.36 -14.28
N HIS A 191 12.09 8.43 -15.23
CA HIS A 191 11.32 8.64 -16.45
C HIS A 191 9.82 8.50 -16.20
N LEU A 192 9.04 9.20 -17.02
CA LEU A 192 7.59 9.05 -17.09
C LEU A 192 7.21 8.21 -18.31
N VAL A 193 6.05 7.55 -18.21
CA VAL A 193 5.41 6.85 -19.33
C VAL A 193 4.11 7.58 -19.64
N VAL A 194 3.97 8.09 -20.86
CA VAL A 194 2.75 8.78 -21.32
C VAL A 194 2.06 7.91 -22.37
N MET A 195 0.78 7.62 -22.12
CA MET A 195 -0.07 6.88 -23.06
C MET A 195 -1.01 7.84 -23.77
N CYS A 196 -0.95 7.89 -25.10
CA CYS A 196 -1.80 8.78 -25.89
C CYS A 196 -2.26 8.06 -27.16
N ARG A 197 -3.58 7.93 -27.35
CA ARG A 197 -4.21 7.36 -28.56
C ARG A 197 -3.59 6.02 -29.00
N GLY A 198 -3.39 5.10 -28.04
CA GLY A 198 -2.83 3.77 -28.30
C GLY A 198 -1.30 3.74 -28.52
N ARG A 199 -0.59 4.85 -28.30
CA ARG A 199 0.86 4.95 -28.37
C ARG A 199 1.46 5.22 -26.99
N ILE A 200 2.70 4.80 -26.80
CA ILE A 200 3.45 4.93 -25.55
C ILE A 200 4.70 5.77 -25.83
N PHE A 201 4.93 6.77 -24.98
CA PHE A 201 6.09 7.66 -25.01
C PHE A 201 6.77 7.65 -23.65
N THR A 202 8.07 7.94 -23.64
CA THR A 202 8.84 8.10 -22.41
C THR A 202 9.75 9.30 -22.51
N PHE A 203 9.95 9.99 -21.40
CA PHE A 203 10.95 11.05 -21.25
C PHE A 203 11.42 11.08 -19.79
N ASP A 204 12.64 11.54 -19.56
CA ASP A 204 13.16 11.73 -18.20
C ASP A 204 12.51 12.94 -17.54
N ALA A 205 12.04 12.77 -16.31
CA ALA A 205 11.44 13.86 -15.54
C ALA A 205 12.47 14.78 -14.87
N LEU A 206 13.76 14.52 -15.06
CA LEU A 206 14.86 15.28 -14.50
C LEU A 206 15.73 15.88 -15.61
N CYS A 207 16.19 17.11 -15.40
CA CYS A 207 17.24 17.76 -16.17
C CYS A 207 18.32 18.23 -15.18
N ASP A 208 19.58 17.81 -15.37
CA ASP A 208 20.69 18.11 -14.46
C ASP A 208 20.41 17.80 -12.97
N GLY A 209 19.60 16.77 -12.71
CA GLY A 209 19.21 16.34 -11.36
C GLY A 209 17.99 17.06 -10.77
N GLU A 210 17.51 18.11 -11.44
CA GLU A 210 16.33 18.89 -11.02
C GLU A 210 15.06 18.41 -11.72
N ILE A 211 13.92 18.47 -11.03
CA ILE A 211 12.61 18.11 -11.60
C ILE A 211 12.21 19.13 -12.66
N LEU A 212 11.81 18.65 -13.84
CA LEU A 212 11.24 19.49 -14.90
C LEU A 212 10.06 20.31 -14.39
N THR A 213 10.04 21.60 -14.69
CA THR A 213 8.98 22.53 -14.33
C THR A 213 7.71 22.30 -15.16
N PRO A 214 6.53 22.81 -14.73
CA PRO A 214 5.31 22.66 -15.52
C PRO A 214 5.40 23.20 -16.96
N PRO A 215 6.09 24.32 -17.27
CA PRO A 215 6.32 24.75 -18.65
C PRO A 215 7.19 23.79 -19.47
N GLU A 216 8.16 23.12 -18.86
CA GLU A 216 9.01 22.14 -19.54
C GLU A 216 8.27 20.84 -19.81
N ILE A 217 7.43 20.38 -18.86
CA ILE A 217 6.57 19.20 -19.04
C ILE A 217 5.48 19.45 -20.10
N LEU A 218 5.02 20.70 -20.26
CA LEU A 218 3.98 21.06 -21.21
C LEU A 218 4.46 21.09 -22.68
N ARG A 219 5.76 21.30 -22.90
CA ARG A 219 6.38 21.44 -24.22
C ARG A 219 6.37 20.14 -25.02
#